data_AF-A0A1H7P1L6-F1
#
_entry.id   AF-A0A1H7P1L6-F1
#
_cell.length_a   1.000
_cell.length_b   1.000
_cell.length_c   1.000
_cell.angle_alpha   90.00
_cell.angle_beta   90.00
_cell.angle_gamma   90.00
#
_symmetry.space_group_name_H-M   'P 1'
#
loop_
_entity.id
_entity.type
_entity.pdbx_description
1 polymer ?
#
loop_
_entity_poly.entity_id
_entity_poly.type
_entity_poly.pdbx_seq_one_letter_code
_entity_poly.pdbx_strand_id
1 'polypeptide(L)'
;MDITLLGALVSGVVGVVGVLIGGILTYKLSHRSEMILIKKKIIIDKIQETQRGLYVIARQLEQLSLALKEFQNKKISHEEFQKISDQVQDECGSVIRNIRVNEFFIKPSMNLIEELLNQTHHFHDLIYDAYIYPDSPSSRNYHPDLLEYKHIESLIMKATLFALEVKESLDKQIEIELIVIETTFSGRFFCTYKLIEVIEMKSESCQSVRLTIVAYDY
;
A
#
# COMPACT_ATOMS: atom_id res chain seq x y z
N MET A 1 27.93 21.89 -63.69
CA MET A 1 27.57 22.01 -62.27
C MET A 1 28.48 21.06 -61.52
N ASP A 2 29.31 21.59 -60.62
CA ASP A 2 30.33 20.79 -59.94
C ASP A 2 29.69 19.74 -59.02
N ILE A 3 30.14 18.50 -59.17
CA ILE A 3 29.72 17.34 -58.36
C ILE A 3 29.93 17.63 -56.86
N THR A 4 30.96 18.42 -56.53
CA THR A 4 31.27 18.91 -55.18
C THR A 4 30.18 19.82 -54.61
N LEU A 5 29.60 20.71 -55.42
CA LEU A 5 28.52 21.60 -54.99
C LEU A 5 27.23 20.80 -54.70
N LEU A 6 26.95 19.79 -55.53
CA LEU A 6 25.80 18.89 -55.33
C LEU A 6 25.96 18.03 -54.08
N GLY A 7 27.17 17.50 -53.83
CA GLY A 7 27.46 16.71 -52.63
C GLY A 7 27.31 17.50 -51.33
N ALA A 8 27.78 18.75 -51.29
CA ALA A 8 27.62 19.63 -50.14
C ALA A 8 26.14 19.94 -49.84
N LEU A 9 25.34 20.15 -50.88
CA LEU A 9 23.91 20.48 -50.76
C LEU A 9 23.11 19.28 -50.22
N VAL A 10 23.37 18.07 -50.74
CA VAL A 10 22.75 16.83 -50.25
C VAL A 10 23.16 16.56 -48.79
N SER A 11 24.44 16.74 -48.44
CA SER A 11 24.92 16.59 -47.07
C SER A 11 24.23 17.56 -46.10
N GLY A 12 24.03 18.81 -46.51
CA GLY A 12 23.33 19.81 -45.70
C GLY A 12 21.87 19.44 -45.43
N VAL A 13 21.16 18.98 -46.46
CA VAL A 13 19.75 18.53 -46.34
C VAL A 13 19.64 17.30 -45.44
N VAL A 14 20.50 16.29 -45.61
CA VAL A 14 20.51 15.08 -44.77
C VAL A 14 20.82 15.42 -43.32
N GLY A 15 21.74 16.35 -43.06
CA GLY A 15 22.05 16.83 -41.71
C GLY A 15 20.84 17.48 -41.02
N VAL A 16 20.15 18.40 -41.71
CA VAL A 16 18.95 19.07 -41.15
C VAL A 16 17.82 18.08 -40.91
N VAL A 17 17.56 17.16 -41.85
CA VAL A 17 16.53 16.12 -41.68
C VAL A 17 16.87 15.18 -40.52
N GLY A 18 18.14 14.80 -40.37
CA GLY A 18 18.61 13.99 -39.25
C GLY A 18 18.38 14.66 -37.90
N VAL A 19 18.69 15.96 -37.78
CA VAL A 19 18.45 16.74 -36.57
C VAL A 19 16.95 16.86 -36.26
N LEU A 20 16.11 17.09 -37.28
CA LEU A 20 14.65 17.17 -37.11
C LEU A 20 14.06 15.83 -36.63
N ILE A 21 14.45 14.71 -37.24
CA ILE A 21 13.99 13.37 -36.83
C ILE A 21 14.47 13.07 -35.41
N GLY A 22 15.74 13.35 -35.11
CA GLY A 22 16.33 13.18 -33.78
C GLY A 22 15.62 14.01 -32.71
N GLY A 23 15.30 15.27 -33.02
CA GLY A 23 14.54 16.16 -32.15
C GLY A 23 13.12 15.67 -31.86
N ILE A 24 12.39 15.24 -32.90
CA ILE A 24 11.03 14.68 -32.76
C ILE A 24 11.06 13.39 -31.93
N LEU A 25 12.03 12.51 -32.17
CA LEU A 25 12.17 11.26 -31.43
C LEU A 25 12.48 11.52 -29.95
N THR A 26 13.43 12.42 -29.68
CA THR A 26 13.80 12.83 -28.32
C THR A 26 12.61 13.44 -27.58
N TYR A 27 11.86 14.33 -28.23
CA TYR A 27 10.65 14.93 -27.65
C TYR A 27 9.60 13.88 -27.28
N LYS A 28 9.30 12.94 -28.19
CA LYS A 28 8.33 11.86 -27.93
C LYS A 28 8.77 10.94 -26.79
N LEU A 29 10.07 10.61 -26.73
CA LEU A 29 10.63 9.79 -25.64
C LEU A 29 10.59 10.52 -24.30
N SER A 30 10.93 11.82 -24.29
CA SER A 30 10.85 12.67 -23.10
C SER A 30 9.43 12.74 -22.55
N HIS A 31 8.46 13.07 -23.41
CA HIS A 31 7.06 13.16 -23.01
C HIS A 31 6.50 11.82 -22.50
N ARG A 32 6.89 10.70 -23.13
CA ARG A 32 6.48 9.37 -22.66
C ARG A 32 7.06 9.06 -21.28
N SER A 33 8.32 9.43 -21.04
CA SER A 33 8.99 9.21 -19.75
C SER A 33 8.36 10.04 -18.65
N GLU A 34 8.03 11.31 -18.94
CA GLU A 34 7.33 12.20 -18.02
C GLU A 34 5.95 11.65 -17.64
N MET A 35 5.18 11.17 -18.62
CA MET A 35 3.89 10.54 -18.35
C MET A 35 4.00 9.30 -17.46
N ILE A 36 5.04 8.47 -17.64
CA ILE A 36 5.27 7.30 -16.80
C ILE A 36 5.59 7.73 -15.37
N LEU A 37 6.47 8.72 -15.19
CA LEU A 37 6.79 9.28 -13.87
C LEU A 37 5.56 9.80 -13.15
N ILE A 38 4.72 10.59 -13.83
CA ILE A 38 3.50 11.15 -13.24
C ILE A 38 2.58 10.02 -12.77
N LYS A 39 2.38 8.98 -13.59
CA LYS A 39 1.56 7.82 -13.22
C LYS A 39 2.11 7.10 -11.99
N LYS A 40 3.42 6.85 -11.96
CA LYS A 40 4.08 6.16 -10.84
C LYS A 40 4.03 6.97 -9.56
N LYS A 41 4.24 8.29 -9.66
CA LYS A 41 4.07 9.22 -8.54
C LYS A 41 2.65 9.15 -7.97
N ILE A 42 1.62 9.21 -8.82
CA ILE A 42 0.22 9.09 -8.37
C ILE A 42 -0.01 7.76 -7.64
N ILE A 43 0.47 6.64 -8.18
CA ILE A 43 0.34 5.32 -7.54
C ILE A 43 0.99 5.33 -6.16
N ILE A 44 2.24 5.78 -6.06
CA ILE A 44 2.98 5.86 -4.79
C ILE A 44 2.26 6.75 -3.79
N ASP A 45 1.82 7.94 -4.21
CA ASP A 45 1.09 8.88 -3.36
C ASP A 45 -0.18 8.23 -2.78
N LYS A 46 -0.91 7.46 -3.59
CA LYS A 46 -2.11 6.73 -3.15
C LYS A 46 -1.82 5.55 -2.24
N ILE A 47 -0.72 4.82 -2.47
CA ILE A 47 -0.27 3.78 -1.54
C ILE A 47 0.09 4.40 -0.18
N GLN A 48 0.85 5.50 -0.19
CA GLN A 48 1.25 6.21 1.04
C GLN A 48 0.05 6.79 1.81
N GLU A 49 -0.95 7.31 1.10
CA GLU A 49 -2.21 7.76 1.69
C GLU A 49 -2.91 6.61 2.44
N THR A 50 -2.99 5.43 1.83
CA THR A 50 -3.52 4.21 2.46
C THR A 50 -2.69 3.79 3.68
N GLN A 51 -1.35 3.82 3.59
CA GLN A 51 -0.48 3.50 4.73
C GLN A 51 -0.72 4.43 5.92
N ARG A 52 -0.89 5.74 5.69
CA ARG A 52 -1.26 6.69 6.75
C ARG A 52 -2.59 6.33 7.38
N GLY A 53 -3.57 5.91 6.56
CA GLY A 53 -4.84 5.37 7.05
C GLY A 53 -4.66 4.17 7.97
N LEU A 54 -3.87 3.18 7.57
CA LEU A 54 -3.62 1.99 8.40
C LEU A 54 -2.99 2.33 9.76
N TYR A 55 -2.09 3.31 9.82
CA TYR A 55 -1.56 3.81 11.09
C TYR A 55 -2.61 4.48 11.97
N VAL A 56 -3.54 5.24 11.38
CA VAL A 56 -4.66 5.81 12.12
C VAL A 56 -5.54 4.70 12.68
N ILE A 57 -5.88 3.68 11.89
CA ILE A 57 -6.62 2.51 12.36
C ILE A 57 -5.88 1.86 13.54
N ALA A 58 -4.60 1.50 13.39
CA ALA A 58 -3.82 0.86 14.45
C ALA A 58 -3.84 1.66 15.77
N ARG A 59 -3.65 2.99 15.67
CA ARG A 59 -3.74 3.89 16.83
C ARG A 59 -5.14 3.91 17.46
N GLN A 60 -6.18 3.98 16.64
CA GLN A 60 -7.57 3.98 17.13
C GLN A 60 -7.94 2.66 17.81
N LEU A 61 -7.43 1.54 17.30
CA LEU A 61 -7.59 0.22 17.92
C LEU A 61 -6.85 0.13 19.27
N GLU A 62 -5.65 0.69 19.39
CA GLU A 62 -4.96 0.79 20.68
C GLU A 62 -5.72 1.66 21.69
N GLN A 63 -6.30 2.78 21.24
CA GLN A 63 -7.14 3.64 22.08
C GLN A 63 -8.38 2.89 22.59
N LEU A 64 -9.04 2.13 21.72
CA LEU A 64 -10.17 1.29 22.08
C LEU A 64 -9.78 0.20 23.08
N SER A 65 -8.65 -0.48 22.87
CA SER A 65 -8.13 -1.49 23.79
C SER A 65 -7.85 -0.91 25.18
N LEU A 66 -7.22 0.26 25.24
CA LEU A 66 -6.96 0.97 26.51
C LEU A 66 -8.28 1.35 27.20
N ALA A 67 -9.22 1.94 26.48
CA ALA A 67 -10.52 2.34 27.02
C ALA A 67 -11.31 1.11 27.54
N LEU A 68 -11.30 0.01 26.80
CA LEU A 68 -11.93 -1.24 27.21
C LEU A 68 -11.31 -1.75 28.52
N LYS A 69 -9.98 -1.75 28.62
CA LYS A 69 -9.28 -2.13 29.85
C LYS A 69 -9.61 -1.21 31.03
N GLU A 70 -9.69 0.10 30.80
CA GLU A 70 -10.06 1.06 31.84
C GLU A 70 -11.49 0.87 32.32
N PHE A 71 -12.42 0.60 31.40
CA PHE A 71 -13.81 0.28 31.71
C PHE A 71 -13.93 -0.99 32.55
N GLN A 72 -13.23 -2.06 32.15
CA GLN A 72 -13.19 -3.32 32.93
C GLN A 72 -12.63 -3.14 34.34
N ASN A 73 -11.64 -2.26 34.48
CA ASN A 73 -11.06 -1.91 35.77
C ASN A 73 -11.88 -0.84 36.54
N LYS A 74 -13.08 -0.49 36.05
CA LYS A 74 -13.99 0.52 36.64
C LYS A 74 -13.34 1.90 36.82
N LYS A 75 -12.38 2.23 35.96
CA LYS A 75 -11.68 3.53 35.95
C LYS A 75 -12.42 4.59 35.15
N ILE A 76 -13.19 4.17 34.15
CA ILE A 76 -14.09 5.02 33.38
C ILE A 76 -15.51 4.48 33.48
N SER A 77 -16.49 5.37 33.33
CA SER A 77 -17.91 5.04 33.28
C SER A 77 -18.30 4.38 31.96
N HIS A 78 -19.49 3.78 31.93
CA HIS A 78 -20.06 3.20 30.70
C HIS A 78 -20.30 4.27 29.63
N GLU A 79 -20.80 5.46 30.01
CA GLU A 79 -21.04 6.57 29.08
C GLU A 79 -19.72 7.07 28.45
N GLU A 80 -18.65 7.17 29.26
CA GLU A 80 -17.31 7.53 28.75
C GLU A 80 -16.77 6.46 27.80
N PHE A 81 -16.91 5.18 28.15
CA PHE A 81 -16.47 4.09 27.27
C PHE A 81 -17.24 4.10 25.94
N GLN A 82 -18.57 4.26 25.99
CA GLN A 82 -19.41 4.35 24.79
C GLN A 82 -18.97 5.50 23.90
N LYS A 83 -18.75 6.69 24.47
CA LYS A 83 -18.29 7.86 23.71
C LYS A 83 -16.94 7.62 23.02
N ILE A 84 -15.99 6.95 23.69
CA ILE A 84 -14.69 6.60 23.08
C ILE A 84 -14.88 5.56 21.97
N SER A 85 -15.71 4.54 22.20
CA SER A 85 -16.03 3.51 21.20
C SER A 85 -16.64 4.13 19.94
N ASP A 86 -17.61 5.02 20.09
CA ASP A 86 -18.28 5.71 18.98
C ASP A 86 -17.29 6.57 18.19
N GLN A 87 -16.43 7.32 18.89
CA GLN A 87 -15.37 8.11 18.25
C GLN A 87 -14.40 7.22 17.44
N VAL A 88 -13.95 6.11 18.03
CA VAL A 88 -13.07 5.16 17.33
C VAL A 88 -13.74 4.60 16.08
N GLN A 89 -15.01 4.22 16.15
CA GLN A 89 -15.76 3.71 15.00
C GLN A 89 -15.90 4.75 13.89
N ASP A 90 -16.20 6.00 14.24
CA ASP A 90 -16.31 7.09 13.27
C ASP A 90 -14.98 7.39 12.57
N GLU A 91 -13.89 7.43 13.34
CA GLU A 91 -12.54 7.67 12.82
C GLU A 91 -12.09 6.52 11.91
N CYS A 92 -12.24 5.27 12.36
CA CYS A 92 -11.97 4.08 11.55
C CYS A 92 -12.84 4.07 10.29
N GLY A 93 -14.14 4.34 10.39
CA GLY A 93 -15.07 4.36 9.27
C GLY A 93 -14.72 5.44 8.22
N SER A 94 -14.21 6.59 8.66
CA SER A 94 -13.67 7.62 7.76
C SER A 94 -12.44 7.12 6.99
N VAL A 95 -11.49 6.50 7.69
CA VAL A 95 -10.29 5.92 7.07
C VAL A 95 -10.65 4.80 6.10
N ILE A 96 -11.55 3.89 6.47
CA ILE A 96 -11.98 2.77 5.63
C ILE A 96 -12.55 3.29 4.30
N ARG A 97 -13.40 4.32 4.34
CA ARG A 97 -13.92 4.96 3.13
C ARG A 97 -12.80 5.52 2.25
N ASN A 98 -11.78 6.15 2.83
CA ASN A 98 -10.63 6.64 2.06
C ASN A 98 -9.82 5.50 1.43
N ILE A 99 -9.62 4.39 2.15
CA ILE A 99 -8.95 3.19 1.62
C ILE A 99 -9.72 2.64 0.41
N ARG A 100 -11.07 2.60 0.48
CA ARG A 100 -11.93 2.17 -0.63
C ARG A 100 -11.81 3.04 -1.87
N VAL A 101 -11.69 4.35 -1.70
CA VAL A 101 -11.45 5.28 -2.83
C VAL A 101 -10.13 4.95 -3.55
N ASN A 102 -9.14 4.43 -2.81
CA ASN A 102 -7.82 4.09 -3.33
C ASN A 102 -7.69 2.62 -3.78
N GLU A 103 -8.76 1.81 -3.74
CA GLU A 103 -8.77 0.37 -4.00
C GLU A 103 -8.07 -0.01 -5.33
N PHE A 104 -8.29 0.78 -6.38
CA PHE A 104 -7.68 0.55 -7.69
C PHE A 104 -6.14 0.55 -7.64
N PHE A 105 -5.54 1.39 -6.79
CA PHE A 105 -4.09 1.55 -6.69
C PHE A 105 -3.43 0.51 -5.75
N ILE A 106 -4.21 -0.04 -4.83
CA ILE A 106 -3.75 -0.99 -3.79
C ILE A 106 -4.27 -2.41 -4.01
N LYS A 107 -4.79 -2.70 -5.20
CA LYS A 107 -5.38 -4.00 -5.58
C LYS A 107 -4.58 -5.23 -5.11
N PRO A 108 -3.24 -5.28 -5.20
CA PRO A 108 -2.47 -6.44 -4.73
C PRO A 108 -2.64 -6.75 -3.23
N SER A 109 -2.90 -5.72 -2.41
CA SER A 109 -3.04 -5.84 -0.96
C SER A 109 -4.50 -5.87 -0.49
N MET A 110 -5.48 -5.79 -1.41
CA MET A 110 -6.89 -5.66 -1.04
C MET A 110 -7.43 -6.85 -0.25
N ASN A 111 -6.99 -8.08 -0.53
CA ASN A 111 -7.44 -9.24 0.23
C ASN A 111 -7.06 -9.14 1.72
N LEU A 112 -5.85 -8.66 2.01
CA LEU A 112 -5.38 -8.46 3.39
C LEU A 112 -6.14 -7.29 4.04
N ILE A 113 -6.40 -6.22 3.29
CA ILE A 113 -7.21 -5.10 3.77
C ILE A 113 -8.62 -5.59 4.12
N GLU A 114 -9.28 -6.36 3.26
CA GLU A 114 -10.61 -6.91 3.53
C GLU A 114 -10.64 -7.78 4.78
N GLU A 115 -9.62 -8.61 4.98
CA GLU A 115 -9.49 -9.40 6.19
C GLU A 115 -9.37 -8.51 7.43
N LEU A 116 -8.58 -7.43 7.37
CA LEU A 116 -8.46 -6.45 8.46
C LEU A 116 -9.80 -5.78 8.76
N LEU A 117 -10.54 -5.38 7.71
CA LEU A 117 -11.85 -4.76 7.85
C LEU A 117 -12.85 -5.73 8.49
N ASN A 118 -12.86 -6.99 8.07
CA ASN A 118 -13.74 -8.01 8.64
C ASN A 118 -13.41 -8.28 10.11
N GLN A 119 -12.12 -8.37 10.47
CA GLN A 119 -11.71 -8.50 11.87
C GLN A 119 -12.15 -7.28 12.70
N THR A 120 -12.06 -6.08 12.13
CA THR A 120 -12.47 -4.83 12.76
C THR A 120 -13.97 -4.81 13.05
N HIS A 121 -14.80 -5.13 12.06
CA HIS A 121 -16.25 -5.25 12.27
C HIS A 121 -16.57 -6.29 13.34
N HIS A 122 -15.91 -7.45 13.29
CA HIS A 122 -16.22 -8.54 14.21
C HIS A 122 -16.04 -8.17 15.68
N PHE A 123 -14.91 -7.58 16.09
CA PHE A 123 -14.77 -7.22 17.51
C PHE A 123 -15.63 -6.01 17.89
N HIS A 124 -15.98 -5.12 16.95
CA HIS A 124 -16.92 -4.03 17.23
C HIS A 124 -18.32 -4.57 17.55
N ASP A 125 -18.79 -5.59 16.83
CA ASP A 125 -20.05 -6.28 17.15
C ASP A 125 -19.99 -6.92 18.55
N LEU A 126 -18.87 -7.57 18.89
CA LEU A 126 -18.68 -8.14 20.23
C LEU A 126 -18.65 -7.07 21.32
N ILE A 127 -18.02 -5.91 21.10
CA ILE A 127 -18.04 -4.79 22.04
C ILE A 127 -19.45 -4.25 22.23
N TYR A 128 -20.19 -4.12 21.13
CA TYR A 128 -21.57 -3.66 21.17
C TYR A 128 -22.42 -4.59 22.05
N ASP A 129 -22.35 -5.90 21.81
CA ASP A 129 -23.13 -6.89 22.55
C ASP A 129 -22.61 -7.15 23.97
N ALA A 130 -21.32 -6.96 24.27
CA ALA A 130 -20.78 -7.19 25.61
C ALA A 130 -20.93 -5.97 26.53
N TYR A 131 -20.81 -4.76 25.98
CA TYR A 131 -20.57 -3.56 26.78
C TYR A 131 -21.46 -2.38 26.48
N ILE A 132 -22.02 -2.26 25.28
CA ILE A 132 -22.90 -1.12 24.92
C ILE A 132 -24.35 -1.49 25.15
N TYR A 133 -24.78 -2.66 24.67
CA TYR A 133 -26.15 -3.15 24.80
C TYR A 133 -26.15 -4.64 25.22
N PRO A 134 -25.77 -4.97 26.46
CA PRO A 134 -25.63 -6.35 26.93
C PRO A 134 -26.93 -7.16 26.93
N ASP A 135 -28.08 -6.49 27.01
CA ASP A 135 -29.39 -7.13 26.95
C ASP A 135 -29.93 -7.26 25.51
N SER A 136 -29.10 -6.97 24.50
CA SER A 136 -29.50 -7.07 23.09
C SER A 136 -29.96 -8.49 22.75
N PRO A 137 -30.93 -8.68 21.83
CA PRO A 137 -31.23 -10.00 21.30
C PRO A 137 -30.04 -10.63 20.57
N SER A 138 -29.13 -9.81 20.00
CA SER A 138 -27.93 -10.25 19.28
C SER A 138 -26.86 -10.86 20.19
N SER A 139 -26.78 -10.43 21.45
CA SER A 139 -25.87 -11.03 22.46
C SER A 139 -26.10 -12.54 22.62
N ARG A 140 -27.34 -13.01 22.36
CA ARG A 140 -27.72 -14.43 22.41
C ARG A 140 -27.12 -15.26 21.26
N ASN A 141 -26.60 -14.61 20.23
CA ASN A 141 -25.96 -15.27 19.09
C ASN A 141 -24.50 -15.62 19.37
N TYR A 142 -23.91 -15.04 20.42
CA TYR A 142 -22.53 -15.28 20.79
C TYR A 142 -22.43 -16.20 22.01
N HIS A 143 -21.42 -17.08 21.99
CA HIS A 143 -21.08 -17.86 23.16
C HIS A 143 -20.51 -16.92 24.25
N PRO A 144 -20.83 -17.07 25.54
CA PRO A 144 -20.37 -16.17 26.61
C PRO A 144 -18.85 -15.94 26.61
N ASP A 145 -18.06 -16.98 26.37
CA ASP A 145 -16.59 -16.91 26.30
C ASP A 145 -16.07 -15.93 25.24
N LEU A 146 -16.85 -15.67 24.17
CA LEU A 146 -16.50 -14.70 23.12
C LEU A 146 -16.75 -13.25 23.55
N LEU A 147 -17.63 -13.04 24.53
CA LEU A 147 -17.95 -11.72 25.10
C LEU A 147 -17.00 -11.35 26.26
N GLU A 148 -16.08 -12.24 26.63
CA GLU A 148 -15.09 -11.95 27.65
C GLU A 148 -14.09 -10.89 27.19
N TYR A 149 -13.74 -9.99 28.11
CA TYR A 149 -12.76 -8.92 27.89
C TYR A 149 -11.47 -9.40 27.25
N LYS A 150 -10.88 -10.49 27.77
CA LYS A 150 -9.61 -11.02 27.27
C LYS A 150 -9.71 -11.48 25.81
N HIS A 151 -10.85 -12.03 25.42
CA HIS A 151 -11.08 -12.45 24.04
C HIS A 151 -11.15 -11.23 23.11
N ILE A 152 -12.00 -10.26 23.45
CA ILE A 152 -12.16 -9.02 22.67
C ILE A 152 -10.84 -8.24 22.58
N GLU A 153 -10.12 -8.10 23.69
CA GLU A 153 -8.79 -7.46 23.72
C GLU A 153 -7.79 -8.17 22.79
N SER A 154 -7.78 -9.51 22.79
CA SER A 154 -6.90 -10.29 21.91
C SER A 154 -7.23 -10.07 20.43
N LEU A 155 -8.52 -9.92 20.08
CA LEU A 155 -8.95 -9.64 18.71
C LEU A 155 -8.54 -8.23 18.27
N ILE A 156 -8.69 -7.23 19.15
CA ILE A 156 -8.23 -5.86 18.87
C ILE A 156 -6.72 -5.85 18.63
N MET A 157 -5.91 -6.49 19.50
CA MET A 157 -4.46 -6.56 19.33
C MET A 157 -4.05 -7.30 18.06
N LYS A 158 -4.75 -8.39 17.71
CA LYS A 158 -4.53 -9.09 16.46
C LYS A 158 -4.79 -8.16 15.27
N ALA A 159 -5.89 -7.42 15.26
CA ALA A 159 -6.21 -6.47 14.20
C ALA A 159 -5.20 -5.31 14.13
N THR A 160 -4.72 -4.79 15.26
CA THR A 160 -3.65 -3.77 15.31
C THR A 160 -2.37 -4.27 14.66
N LEU A 161 -1.91 -5.47 15.03
CA LEU A 161 -0.71 -6.07 14.42
C LEU A 161 -0.92 -6.34 12.93
N PHE A 162 -2.10 -6.84 12.57
CA PHE A 162 -2.43 -7.12 11.18
C PHE A 162 -2.46 -5.84 10.33
N ALA A 163 -2.91 -4.70 10.86
CA ALA A 163 -2.82 -3.41 10.17
C ALA A 163 -1.37 -3.01 9.85
N LEU A 164 -0.41 -3.32 10.74
CA LEU A 164 1.01 -3.10 10.50
C LEU A 164 1.56 -4.06 9.43
N GLU A 165 1.14 -5.33 9.45
CA GLU A 165 1.50 -6.31 8.40
C GLU A 165 1.01 -5.87 7.02
N VAL A 166 -0.23 -5.37 6.91
CA VAL A 166 -0.75 -4.80 5.66
C VAL A 166 0.11 -3.62 5.21
N LYS A 167 0.53 -2.76 6.14
CA LYS A 167 1.40 -1.62 5.84
C LYS A 167 2.75 -2.07 5.27
N GLU A 168 3.35 -3.14 5.81
CA GLU A 168 4.60 -3.71 5.29
C GLU A 168 4.43 -4.29 3.88
N SER A 169 3.27 -4.90 3.58
CA SER A 169 2.92 -5.32 2.21
C SER A 169 2.90 -4.13 1.26
N LEU A 170 2.32 -3.00 1.69
CA LEU A 170 2.30 -1.77 0.90
C LEU A 170 3.69 -1.14 0.73
N ASP A 171 4.59 -1.25 1.72
CA ASP A 171 5.99 -0.78 1.57
C ASP A 171 6.70 -1.54 0.44
N LYS A 172 6.54 -2.87 0.41
CA LYS A 172 7.10 -3.71 -0.67
C LYS A 172 6.54 -3.31 -2.03
N GLN A 173 5.27 -2.92 -2.09
CA GLN A 173 4.67 -2.42 -3.32
C GLN A 173 5.31 -1.09 -3.76
N ILE A 174 5.57 -0.15 -2.84
CA ILE A 174 6.29 1.09 -3.16
C ILE A 174 7.70 0.79 -3.67
N GLU A 175 8.42 -0.13 -3.05
CA GLU A 175 9.77 -0.54 -3.48
C GLU A 175 9.77 -1.05 -4.93
N ILE A 176 8.80 -1.90 -5.29
CA ILE A 176 8.60 -2.38 -6.66
C ILE A 176 8.36 -1.20 -7.62
N GLU A 177 7.51 -0.25 -7.25
CA GLU A 177 7.21 0.92 -8.08
C GLU A 177 8.45 1.82 -8.29
N LEU A 178 9.31 1.98 -7.28
CA LEU A 178 10.57 2.71 -7.37
C LEU A 178 11.59 2.00 -8.28
N ILE A 179 11.72 0.69 -8.18
CA ILE A 179 12.60 -0.11 -9.06
C ILE A 179 12.17 0.02 -10.53
N VAL A 180 10.85 0.07 -10.79
CA VAL A 180 10.32 0.29 -12.15
C VAL A 180 10.68 1.68 -12.69
N ILE A 181 10.75 2.70 -11.83
CA ILE A 181 11.23 4.03 -12.22
C ILE A 181 12.72 3.94 -12.59
N GLU A 182 13.57 3.41 -11.71
CA GLU A 182 15.03 3.33 -11.96
C GLU A 182 15.39 2.56 -13.24
N THR A 183 14.72 1.44 -13.47
CA THR A 183 14.92 0.62 -14.69
C THR A 183 14.51 1.36 -15.95
N THR A 184 13.42 2.12 -15.91
CA THR A 184 12.95 2.94 -17.05
C THR A 184 13.94 4.07 -17.40
N PHE A 185 14.58 4.70 -16.41
CA PHE A 185 15.50 5.84 -16.63
C PHE A 185 16.93 5.43 -16.97
N SER A 186 17.39 4.26 -16.54
CA SER A 186 18.72 3.76 -16.86
C SER A 186 18.90 3.31 -18.33
N GLY A 187 17.90 3.53 -19.20
CA GLY A 187 17.98 3.18 -20.62
C GLY A 187 17.97 1.67 -20.89
N ARG A 188 17.67 0.85 -19.88
CA ARG A 188 17.40 -0.59 -20.03
C ARG A 188 15.98 -0.75 -20.56
N PHE A 189 15.79 -0.43 -21.84
CA PHE A 189 14.52 -0.64 -22.55
C PHE A 189 14.08 -2.10 -22.40
N PHE A 190 12.78 -2.29 -22.15
CA PHE A 190 12.08 -3.57 -21.97
C PHE A 190 12.64 -4.71 -22.84
N CYS A 191 13.44 -5.59 -22.24
CA CYS A 191 13.29 -7.02 -22.47
C CYS A 191 12.24 -7.49 -21.47
N THR A 192 11.25 -8.26 -21.92
CA THR A 192 10.38 -9.02 -21.03
C THR A 192 11.28 -9.96 -20.23
N TYR A 193 11.55 -9.65 -18.96
CA TYR A 193 12.32 -10.53 -18.11
C TYR A 193 11.37 -11.44 -17.36
N LYS A 194 11.57 -12.74 -17.51
CA LYS A 194 10.99 -13.71 -16.59
C LYS A 194 11.92 -13.78 -15.39
N LEU A 195 11.43 -13.39 -14.22
CA LEU A 195 12.14 -13.63 -12.96
C LEU A 195 12.27 -15.14 -12.81
N ILE A 196 13.48 -15.68 -12.90
CA ILE A 196 13.71 -17.12 -12.76
C ILE A 196 13.83 -17.45 -11.29
N GLU A 197 14.74 -16.77 -10.59
CA GLU A 197 15.11 -17.14 -9.23
C GLU A 197 15.77 -15.95 -8.51
N VAL A 198 15.50 -15.86 -7.21
CA VAL A 198 16.20 -14.94 -6.30
C VAL A 198 17.00 -15.81 -5.33
N ILE A 199 18.32 -15.69 -5.37
CA ILE A 199 19.22 -16.43 -4.48
C ILE A 199 19.76 -15.46 -3.44
N GLU A 200 19.46 -15.72 -2.18
CA GLU A 200 20.05 -15.00 -1.06
C GLU A 200 21.22 -15.80 -0.50
N MET A 201 22.41 -15.21 -0.60
CA MET A 201 23.62 -15.77 -0.01
C MET A 201 24.03 -14.94 1.20
N LYS A 202 24.21 -15.59 2.34
CA LYS A 202 24.73 -14.97 3.56
C LYS A 202 26.22 -15.30 3.70
N SER A 203 27.05 -14.27 3.76
CA SER A 203 28.46 -14.40 4.18
C SER A 203 28.54 -14.50 5.70
N GLU A 204 29.49 -15.29 6.21
CA GLU A 204 29.85 -15.34 7.65
C GLU A 204 30.30 -13.95 8.18
N SER A 205 30.68 -13.04 7.29
CA SER A 205 31.08 -11.66 7.61
C SER A 205 29.93 -10.63 7.62
N CYS A 206 28.68 -11.06 7.85
CA CYS A 206 27.51 -10.21 8.11
C CYS A 206 26.96 -9.36 6.94
N GLN A 207 27.30 -9.66 5.69
CA GLN A 207 26.63 -9.06 4.52
C GLN A 207 25.84 -10.12 3.76
N SER A 208 24.53 -9.90 3.62
CA SER A 208 23.68 -10.68 2.73
C SER A 208 23.79 -10.10 1.32
N VAL A 209 24.18 -10.93 0.36
CA VAL A 209 24.17 -10.59 -1.06
C VAL A 209 22.93 -11.20 -1.68
N ARG A 210 22.09 -10.36 -2.28
CA ARG A 210 20.89 -10.78 -3.00
C ARG A 210 21.20 -10.81 -4.49
N LEU A 211 21.23 -12.00 -5.06
CA LEU A 211 21.47 -12.20 -6.49
C LEU A 211 20.13 -12.44 -7.18
N THR A 212 19.72 -11.53 -8.06
CA THR A 212 18.49 -11.68 -8.85
C THR A 212 18.85 -12.17 -10.24
N ILE A 213 18.43 -13.39 -10.58
CA ILE A 213 18.64 -13.99 -11.89
C ILE A 213 17.38 -13.79 -12.74
N VAL A 214 17.54 -13.09 -13.86
CA VAL A 214 16.49 -12.84 -14.84
C VAL A 214 16.88 -13.46 -16.17
N ALA A 215 15.95 -14.20 -16.80
CA ALA A 215 16.10 -14.65 -18.18
C ALA A 215 15.45 -13.68 -19.15
N TYR A 216 16.08 -13.60 -20.33
CA TYR A 216 15.58 -12.92 -21.50
C TYR A 216 14.79 -13.93 -22.34
N ASP A 217 13.50 -13.66 -22.57
CA ASP A 217 12.77 -14.29 -23.67
C ASP A 217 13.20 -13.58 -24.97
N TYR A 218 13.87 -14.32 -25.85
CA TYR A 218 14.17 -13.91 -27.24
C TYR A 218 13.07 -14.37 -28.18
#